data_AF-A0AAV4DZK4-F1
#
_entry.id   AF-A0AAV4DZK4-F1
#
_cell.length_a   1.000
_cell.length_b   1.000
_cell.length_c   1.000
_cell.angle_alpha   90.00
_cell.angle_beta   90.00
_cell.angle_gamma   90.00
#
_symmetry.space_group_name_H-M   'P 1'
#
loop_
_entity.id
_entity.type
_entity.pdbx_description
1 polymer ?
#
loop_
_entity_poly.entity_id
_entity_poly.type
_entity_poly.pdbx_seq_one_letter_code
_entity_poly.pdbx_strand_id
1 'polypeptide(L)'
;MNEDQNGPCIVDVQLLPGGRLVLADVLNVCVQLFDTQGQHVHTLECRSRPYRLALLDSSSIGHTVAMTLPYCAGIDLLELVGDSIKVKKTLQTSIQYDAVAAVYSQTLAVGHGHLDIGIDLMDLGGQVLRRICSNVWPYYMDITQDGDLVCSTDYNTIARVQVDTGTITFDTSDFLLNPEIFEDNQSVLLSSSELRR
;
A
#
# COMPACT_ATOMS: atom_id res chain seq x y z
N MET A 1 -32.81 1.74 19.94
CA MET A 1 -31.37 1.97 19.70
C MET A 1 -31.26 2.11 18.19
N ASN A 2 -30.93 3.31 17.69
CA ASN A 2 -30.96 3.62 16.25
C ASN A 2 -29.77 2.95 15.54
N GLU A 3 -30.04 2.24 14.45
CA GLU A 3 -29.06 1.45 13.68
C GLU A 3 -28.23 2.25 12.65
N ASP A 4 -28.30 3.58 12.62
CA ASP A 4 -27.92 4.33 11.40
C ASP A 4 -26.70 5.29 11.50
N GLN A 5 -25.78 5.14 12.45
CA GLN A 5 -24.54 5.93 12.42
C GLN A 5 -23.31 5.13 12.85
N ASN A 6 -22.89 4.17 12.03
CA ASN A 6 -21.49 3.79 12.04
C ASN A 6 -20.70 4.97 11.45
N GLY A 7 -19.95 5.68 12.30
CA GLY A 7 -19.06 6.75 11.85
C GLY A 7 -18.03 6.26 10.82
N PRO A 8 -17.35 7.18 10.11
CA PRO A 8 -16.35 6.78 9.13
C PRO A 8 -15.22 6.00 9.81
N CYS A 9 -14.69 4.99 9.13
CA CYS A 9 -13.46 4.33 9.53
C CYS A 9 -12.44 4.52 8.43
N ILE A 10 -11.75 5.66 8.51
CA ILE A 10 -10.73 6.02 7.54
C ILE A 10 -9.47 5.21 7.86
N VAL A 11 -9.12 4.31 6.95
CA VAL A 11 -7.95 3.43 7.10
C VAL A 11 -6.73 3.98 6.36
N ASP A 12 -6.93 4.83 5.36
CA ASP A 12 -5.85 5.47 4.63
C ASP A 12 -6.26 6.80 3.99
N VAL A 13 -5.25 7.63 3.71
CA VAL A 13 -5.37 8.94 3.08
C VAL A 13 -4.25 9.13 2.06
N GLN A 14 -4.62 9.55 0.85
CA GLN A 14 -3.67 9.96 -0.18
C GLN A 14 -3.81 11.46 -0.44
N LEU A 15 -2.73 12.20 -0.24
CA LEU A 15 -2.61 13.58 -0.72
C LEU A 15 -2.32 13.57 -2.22
N LEU A 16 -3.16 14.26 -2.98
CA LEU A 16 -2.98 14.48 -4.41
C LEU A 16 -2.16 15.76 -4.65
N PRO A 17 -1.41 15.82 -5.76
CA PRO A 17 -0.83 17.08 -6.23
C PRO A 17 -1.91 18.15 -6.37
N GLY A 18 -1.62 19.35 -5.87
CA GLY A 18 -2.60 20.42 -5.76
C GLY A 18 -3.41 20.43 -4.46
N GLY A 19 -3.15 19.51 -3.53
CA GLY A 19 -3.61 19.61 -2.14
C GLY A 19 -4.96 18.96 -1.83
N ARG A 20 -5.53 18.21 -2.77
CA ARG A 20 -6.78 17.46 -2.57
C ARG A 20 -6.51 16.14 -1.88
N LEU A 21 -7.51 15.57 -1.21
CA LEU A 21 -7.36 14.33 -0.45
C LEU A 21 -8.28 13.24 -0.98
N VAL A 22 -7.79 12.01 -0.98
CA VAL A 22 -8.56 10.80 -1.22
C VAL A 22 -8.53 9.96 0.04
N LEU A 23 -9.69 9.61 0.59
CA LEU A 23 -9.81 8.82 1.82
C LEU A 23 -10.41 7.46 1.52
N ALA A 24 -9.83 6.40 2.08
CA ALA A 24 -10.41 5.06 2.08
C ALA A 24 -11.23 4.84 3.36
N ASP A 25 -12.55 4.70 3.23
CA ASP A 25 -13.47 4.43 4.33
C ASP A 25 -13.89 2.95 4.32
N VAL A 26 -13.29 2.18 5.22
CA VAL A 26 -13.43 0.72 5.24
C VAL A 26 -14.81 0.27 5.72
N LEU A 27 -15.44 1.02 6.64
CA LEU A 27 -16.74 0.65 7.19
C LEU A 27 -17.87 1.03 6.23
N ASN A 28 -17.76 2.18 5.57
CA ASN A 28 -18.73 2.62 4.57
C ASN A 28 -18.44 2.06 3.16
N VAL A 29 -17.38 1.26 3.01
CA VAL A 29 -17.02 0.56 1.77
C VAL A 29 -16.92 1.53 0.59
N CYS A 30 -16.23 2.66 0.80
CA CYS A 30 -16.17 3.71 -0.20
C CYS A 30 -14.84 4.49 -0.16
N VAL A 31 -14.59 5.21 -1.25
CA VAL A 31 -13.52 6.20 -1.33
C VAL A 31 -14.14 7.58 -1.46
N GLN A 32 -13.61 8.56 -0.73
CA GLN A 32 -14.12 9.92 -0.69
C GLN A 32 -13.07 10.91 -1.17
N LEU A 33 -13.47 11.87 -2.01
CA LEU A 33 -12.65 12.99 -2.48
C LEU A 33 -12.95 14.24 -1.66
N PHE A 34 -11.90 14.93 -1.22
CA PHE A 34 -12.01 16.23 -0.57
C PHE A 34 -11.18 17.28 -1.30
N ASP A 35 -11.68 18.51 -1.31
CA ASP A 35 -10.98 19.67 -1.88
C ASP A 35 -9.87 20.20 -0.95
N THR A 36 -9.21 21.27 -1.38
CA THR A 36 -8.10 21.90 -0.62
C THR A 36 -8.57 22.64 0.64
N GLN A 37 -9.87 22.82 0.83
CA GLN A 37 -10.49 23.39 2.02
C GLN A 37 -11.06 22.31 2.95
N GLY A 38 -10.84 21.03 2.62
CA GLY A 38 -11.37 19.89 3.37
C GLY A 38 -12.88 19.70 3.21
N GLN A 39 -13.49 20.24 2.15
CA GLN A 39 -14.89 19.97 1.83
C GLN A 39 -15.01 18.67 1.03
N HIS A 40 -16.03 17.87 1.35
CA HIS A 40 -16.35 16.67 0.58
C HIS A 40 -16.82 17.06 -0.83
N VAL A 41 -16.30 16.36 -1.83
CA VAL A 41 -16.54 16.62 -3.25
C VAL A 41 -17.24 15.45 -3.93
N HIS A 42 -16.80 14.22 -3.63
CA HIS A 42 -17.29 13.03 -4.31
C HIS A 42 -17.14 11.77 -3.46
N THR A 43 -18.01 10.78 -3.70
CA THR A 43 -17.89 9.44 -3.12
C THR A 43 -17.99 8.40 -4.23
N LEU A 44 -17.06 7.44 -4.21
CA LEU A 44 -17.09 6.25 -5.02
C LEU A 44 -17.37 5.04 -4.13
N GLU A 45 -18.53 4.39 -4.31
CA GLU A 45 -18.80 3.09 -3.68
C GLU A 45 -17.85 2.03 -4.24
N CYS A 46 -17.27 1.25 -3.34
CA CYS A 46 -16.31 0.22 -3.66
C CYS A 46 -16.99 -1.15 -3.68
N ARG A 47 -16.49 -2.06 -4.51
CA ARG A 47 -16.98 -3.45 -4.57
C ARG A 47 -16.62 -4.29 -3.34
N SER A 48 -15.68 -3.81 -2.52
CA SER A 48 -15.24 -4.42 -1.28
C SER A 48 -14.57 -3.36 -0.40
N ARG A 49 -14.20 -3.74 0.82
CA ARG A 49 -13.60 -2.85 1.81
C ARG A 49 -12.25 -2.30 1.32
N PRO A 50 -12.12 -0.98 1.08
CA PRO A 50 -10.85 -0.37 0.69
C PRO A 50 -9.87 -0.36 1.85
N TYR A 51 -8.58 -0.54 1.59
CA TYR A 51 -7.54 -0.62 2.63
C TYR A 51 -6.43 0.41 2.48
N ARG A 52 -5.64 0.33 1.40
CA ARG A 52 -4.49 1.22 1.18
C ARG A 52 -4.59 1.93 -0.15
N LEU A 53 -4.07 3.14 -0.20
CA LEU A 53 -4.04 4.02 -1.36
C LEU A 53 -2.58 4.31 -1.74
N ALA A 54 -2.29 4.33 -3.03
CA ALA A 54 -0.99 4.78 -3.54
C ALA A 54 -1.15 5.61 -4.82
N LEU A 55 -0.59 6.81 -4.83
CA LEU A 55 -0.58 7.67 -6.02
C LEU A 55 0.40 7.13 -7.07
N LEU A 56 -0.12 6.68 -8.22
CA LEU A 56 0.66 6.11 -9.32
C LEU A 56 1.22 7.16 -10.28
N ASP A 57 0.37 8.11 -10.67
CA ASP A 57 0.73 9.13 -11.65
C ASP A 57 0.00 10.43 -11.35
N SER A 58 0.71 11.51 -11.63
CA SER A 58 0.22 12.86 -11.59
C SER A 58 0.34 13.50 -12.96
N SER A 59 -0.76 13.53 -13.69
CA SER A 59 -0.88 14.34 -14.90
C SER A 59 -1.59 15.65 -14.59
N SER A 60 -1.44 16.64 -15.47
CA SER A 60 -2.18 17.91 -15.37
C SER A 60 -3.70 17.74 -15.57
N ILE A 61 -4.14 16.59 -16.11
CA ILE A 61 -5.54 16.32 -16.48
C ILE A 61 -6.22 15.43 -15.43
N GLY A 62 -5.44 14.73 -14.61
CA GLY A 62 -5.95 13.84 -13.57
C GLY A 62 -4.88 12.99 -12.90
N HIS A 63 -5.30 12.27 -11.87
CA HIS A 63 -4.45 11.41 -11.06
C HIS A 63 -4.92 9.95 -11.17
N THR A 64 -3.96 9.03 -11.08
CA THR A 64 -4.28 7.62 -10.87
C THR A 64 -3.87 7.21 -9.47
N VAL A 65 -4.78 6.60 -8.72
CA VAL A 65 -4.52 6.06 -7.39
C VAL A 65 -4.79 4.56 -7.41
N ALA A 66 -3.83 3.74 -7.00
CA ALA A 66 -4.06 2.33 -6.75
C ALA A 66 -4.68 2.15 -5.37
N MET A 67 -5.62 1.22 -5.26
CA MET A 67 -6.32 0.91 -4.02
C MET A 67 -6.39 -0.59 -3.78
N THR A 68 -5.96 -1.06 -2.62
CA THR A 68 -6.12 -2.48 -2.25
C THR A 68 -7.52 -2.79 -1.72
N LEU A 69 -8.01 -3.98 -2.06
CA LEU A 69 -9.28 -4.57 -1.65
C LEU A 69 -9.05 -6.01 -1.16
N PRO A 70 -8.47 -6.21 0.03
CA PRO A 70 -7.99 -7.51 0.49
C PRO A 70 -9.08 -8.59 0.49
N TYR A 71 -10.28 -8.23 0.93
CA TYR A 71 -11.42 -9.16 1.08
C TYR A 71 -11.98 -9.71 -0.24
N CYS A 72 -11.56 -9.19 -1.39
CA CYS A 72 -11.88 -9.77 -2.70
C CYS A 72 -10.64 -10.03 -3.56
N ALA A 73 -9.45 -10.09 -2.95
CA ALA A 73 -8.16 -10.25 -3.64
C ALA A 73 -8.05 -9.32 -4.85
N GLY A 74 -8.29 -8.04 -4.59
CA GLY A 74 -8.48 -7.02 -5.61
C GLY A 74 -7.54 -5.84 -5.45
N ILE A 75 -7.17 -5.24 -6.56
CA ILE A 75 -6.59 -3.89 -6.59
C ILE A 75 -7.38 -3.09 -7.63
N ASP A 76 -7.94 -1.96 -7.24
CA ASP A 76 -8.61 -1.06 -8.17
C ASP A 76 -7.67 0.12 -8.48
N LEU A 77 -7.52 0.45 -9.76
CA LEU A 77 -6.89 1.67 -10.23
C LEU A 77 -7.99 2.72 -10.42
N LEU A 78 -7.94 3.75 -9.60
CA LEU A 78 -8.89 4.85 -9.58
C LEU A 78 -8.39 5.98 -10.48
N GLU A 79 -9.26 6.51 -11.33
CA GLU A 79 -8.99 7.72 -12.11
C GLU A 79 -9.73 8.90 -11.49
N LEU A 80 -8.97 9.96 -11.20
CA LEU A 80 -9.45 11.19 -10.61
C LEU A 80 -9.30 12.33 -11.61
N VAL A 81 -10.43 12.85 -12.12
CA VAL A 81 -10.46 13.93 -13.11
C VAL A 81 -11.45 14.99 -12.64
N GLY A 82 -10.96 16.22 -12.49
CA GLY A 82 -11.74 17.29 -11.86
C GLY A 82 -12.24 16.83 -10.49
N ASP A 83 -13.55 16.91 -10.27
CA ASP A 83 -14.23 16.64 -9.00
C ASP A 83 -14.83 15.22 -8.94
N SER A 84 -14.30 14.29 -9.74
CA SER A 84 -14.84 12.93 -9.84
C SER A 84 -13.78 11.85 -9.61
N ILE A 85 -14.20 10.74 -9.02
CA ILE A 85 -13.42 9.50 -8.89
C ILE A 85 -14.20 8.39 -9.58
N LYS A 86 -13.52 7.56 -10.38
CA LYS A 86 -14.10 6.33 -10.93
C LYS A 86 -13.08 5.21 -10.95
N VAL A 87 -13.56 3.96 -10.98
CA VAL A 87 -12.69 2.81 -11.24
C VAL A 87 -12.31 2.81 -12.72
N LYS A 88 -11.01 2.94 -13.01
CA LYS A 88 -10.44 2.84 -14.35
C LYS A 88 -10.19 1.39 -14.75
N LYS A 89 -9.66 0.61 -13.81
CA LYS A 89 -9.32 -0.80 -14.01
C LYS A 89 -9.33 -1.54 -12.69
N THR A 90 -9.71 -2.81 -12.72
CA THR A 90 -9.56 -3.73 -11.60
C THR A 90 -8.53 -4.80 -11.97
N LEU A 91 -7.58 -5.04 -11.06
CA LEU A 91 -6.64 -6.15 -11.09
C LEU A 91 -7.17 -7.22 -10.12
N GLN A 92 -7.54 -8.38 -10.66
CA GLN A 92 -7.95 -9.52 -9.84
C GLN A 92 -6.73 -10.40 -9.58
N THR A 93 -6.49 -10.71 -8.32
CA THR A 93 -5.30 -11.43 -7.87
C THR A 93 -5.71 -12.73 -7.17
N SER A 94 -4.78 -13.67 -7.06
CA SER A 94 -4.97 -14.89 -6.27
C SER A 94 -4.55 -14.73 -4.81
N ILE A 95 -3.91 -13.60 -4.48
CA ILE A 95 -3.35 -13.25 -3.17
C ILE A 95 -4.06 -12.00 -2.66
N GLN A 96 -4.32 -11.95 -1.35
CA GLN A 96 -4.85 -10.77 -0.69
C GLN A 96 -3.69 -9.80 -0.41
N TYR A 97 -3.83 -8.56 -0.88
CA TYR A 97 -2.82 -7.53 -0.66
C TYR A 97 -3.36 -6.50 0.31
N ASP A 98 -2.63 -6.25 1.38
CA ASP A 98 -3.01 -5.34 2.46
C ASP A 98 -2.26 -4.02 2.37
N ALA A 99 -1.12 -4.00 1.67
CA ALA A 99 -0.31 -2.81 1.45
C ALA A 99 -0.09 -2.54 -0.04
N VAL A 100 0.06 -1.28 -0.42
CA VAL A 100 0.43 -0.86 -1.77
C VAL A 100 1.32 0.38 -1.72
N ALA A 101 2.31 0.43 -2.62
CA ALA A 101 3.08 1.63 -2.94
C ALA A 101 3.28 1.70 -4.45
N ALA A 102 3.34 2.91 -4.99
CA ALA A 102 3.74 3.14 -6.38
C ALA A 102 5.27 3.23 -6.43
N VAL A 103 5.91 2.26 -7.09
CA VAL A 103 7.38 2.23 -7.17
C VAL A 103 7.86 2.98 -8.39
N TYR A 104 7.26 2.67 -9.52
CA TYR A 104 7.52 3.30 -10.81
C TYR A 104 6.18 3.63 -11.47
N SER A 105 6.20 4.46 -12.51
CA SER A 105 4.96 4.89 -13.21
C SER A 105 4.08 3.73 -13.72
N GLN A 106 4.63 2.52 -13.84
CA GLN A 106 3.94 1.32 -14.30
C GLN A 106 4.11 0.11 -13.36
N THR A 107 4.57 0.33 -12.12
CA THR A 107 4.86 -0.75 -11.17
C THR A 107 4.40 -0.42 -9.77
N LEU A 108 3.64 -1.34 -9.20
CA LEU A 108 3.22 -1.34 -7.80
C LEU A 108 4.13 -2.28 -7.01
N ALA A 109 4.47 -1.89 -5.78
CA ALA A 109 4.81 -2.85 -4.74
C ALA A 109 3.52 -3.15 -3.97
N VAL A 110 3.17 -4.42 -3.79
CA VAL A 110 1.99 -4.83 -3.03
C VAL A 110 2.38 -5.83 -1.96
N GLY A 111 2.03 -5.50 -0.72
CA GLY A 111 2.39 -6.26 0.46
C GLY A 111 1.30 -7.28 0.76
N HIS A 112 1.69 -8.52 1.02
CA HIS A 112 0.81 -9.62 1.37
C HIS A 112 1.29 -10.30 2.64
N GLY A 113 0.33 -10.79 3.41
CA GLY A 113 0.58 -11.56 4.63
C GLY A 113 -0.15 -12.89 4.62
N HIS A 114 0.06 -13.64 5.71
CA HIS A 114 -0.59 -14.91 6.03
C HIS A 114 -0.40 -16.03 4.98
N LEU A 115 0.35 -17.08 5.35
CA LEU A 115 0.79 -18.24 4.54
C LEU A 115 1.83 -17.95 3.46
N ASP A 116 1.74 -16.81 2.78
CA ASP A 116 2.76 -16.27 1.88
C ASP A 116 3.03 -14.84 2.33
N ILE A 117 4.12 -14.60 3.05
CA ILE A 117 4.46 -13.26 3.57
C ILE A 117 5.51 -12.63 2.66
N GLY A 118 5.23 -11.43 2.17
CA GLY A 118 6.17 -10.73 1.32
C GLY A 118 5.62 -9.54 0.58
N ILE A 119 6.35 -9.16 -0.46
CA ILE A 119 6.02 -8.05 -1.34
C ILE A 119 6.12 -8.57 -2.78
N ASP A 120 5.09 -8.30 -3.57
CA ASP A 120 5.13 -8.50 -5.01
C ASP A 120 5.33 -7.16 -5.71
N LEU A 121 6.30 -7.10 -6.61
CA LEU A 121 6.38 -6.05 -7.61
C LEU A 121 5.50 -6.48 -8.77
N MET A 122 4.48 -5.68 -9.06
CA MET A 122 3.41 -6.00 -9.99
C MET A 122 3.27 -4.88 -11.03
N ASP A 123 3.07 -5.24 -12.30
CA ASP A 123 2.73 -4.26 -13.32
C ASP A 123 1.25 -3.82 -13.22
N LEU A 124 0.87 -2.75 -13.93
CA LEU A 124 -0.54 -2.32 -13.99
C LEU A 124 -1.43 -3.27 -14.83
N GLY A 125 -0.86 -4.35 -15.35
CA GLY A 125 -1.53 -5.50 -15.96
C GLY A 125 -2.04 -6.52 -14.93
N GLY A 126 -1.47 -6.54 -13.73
CA GLY A 126 -1.68 -7.57 -12.72
C GLY A 126 -0.63 -8.69 -12.75
N GLN A 127 0.40 -8.59 -13.60
CA GLN A 127 1.48 -9.55 -13.66
C GLN A 127 2.49 -9.28 -12.55
N VAL A 128 2.80 -10.31 -11.77
CA VAL A 128 3.91 -10.27 -10.81
C VAL A 128 5.23 -10.35 -11.57
N LEU A 129 6.01 -9.27 -11.50
CA LEU A 129 7.33 -9.13 -12.11
C LEU A 129 8.42 -9.74 -11.22
N ARG A 130 8.26 -9.59 -9.90
CA ARG A 130 9.18 -10.12 -8.88
C ARG A 130 8.43 -10.33 -7.57
N ARG A 131 8.79 -11.38 -6.85
CA ARG A 131 8.35 -11.62 -5.47
C ARG A 131 9.54 -11.52 -4.52
N ILE A 132 9.33 -10.82 -3.42
CA ILE A 132 10.30 -10.65 -2.33
C ILE A 132 9.69 -11.30 -1.10
N CYS A 133 10.25 -12.45 -0.70
CA CYS A 133 9.76 -13.18 0.47
C CYS A 133 10.26 -12.53 1.76
N SER A 134 9.42 -12.52 2.78
CA SER A 134 9.72 -11.97 4.11
C SER A 134 9.16 -12.90 5.18
N ASN A 135 9.68 -12.82 6.40
CA ASN A 135 9.09 -13.42 7.59
C ASN A 135 8.22 -12.44 8.39
N VAL A 136 8.06 -11.21 7.88
CA VAL A 136 7.44 -10.08 8.54
C VAL A 136 6.45 -9.44 7.56
N TRP A 137 5.20 -9.21 8.01
CA TRP A 137 4.09 -8.78 7.15
C TRP A 137 4.11 -7.26 6.93
N PRO A 138 4.26 -6.77 5.68
CA PRO A 138 4.14 -5.34 5.38
C PRO A 138 2.68 -4.84 5.45
N TYR A 139 2.43 -3.81 6.28
CA TYR A 139 1.10 -3.20 6.49
C TYR A 139 0.92 -1.83 5.84
N TYR A 140 1.97 -1.02 5.86
CA TYR A 140 2.06 0.24 5.13
C TYR A 140 3.34 0.23 4.34
N MET A 141 3.31 0.84 3.17
CA MET A 141 4.47 0.97 2.31
C MET A 141 4.45 2.33 1.66
N ASP A 142 5.62 2.95 1.55
CA ASP A 142 5.82 4.16 0.76
C ASP A 142 7.20 4.09 0.09
N ILE A 143 7.43 4.94 -0.91
CA ILE A 143 8.71 5.03 -1.60
C ILE A 143 9.46 6.28 -1.19
N THR A 144 10.74 6.12 -0.87
CA THR A 144 11.65 7.22 -0.62
C THR A 144 12.01 7.92 -1.93
N GLN A 145 12.55 9.14 -1.83
CA GLN A 145 13.04 9.88 -2.99
C GLN A 145 14.13 9.13 -3.77
N ASP A 146 14.90 8.28 -3.08
CA ASP A 146 15.97 7.46 -3.67
C ASP A 146 15.46 6.17 -4.32
N GLY A 147 14.15 5.91 -4.29
CA GLY A 147 13.51 4.75 -4.91
C GLY A 147 13.41 3.51 -4.02
N ASP A 148 13.85 3.60 -2.76
CA ASP A 148 13.69 2.50 -1.81
C ASP A 148 12.28 2.48 -1.23
N LEU A 149 11.75 1.27 -1.08
CA LEU A 149 10.50 1.04 -0.39
C LEU A 149 10.75 1.04 1.12
N VAL A 150 9.95 1.78 1.86
CA VAL A 150 9.93 1.73 3.33
C VAL A 150 8.60 1.13 3.73
N CYS A 151 8.62 0.12 4.59
CA CYS A 151 7.40 -0.53 5.05
C CYS A 151 7.34 -0.65 6.57
N SER A 152 6.14 -0.45 7.12
CA SER A 152 5.83 -0.80 8.49
C SER A 152 5.30 -2.23 8.54
N THR A 153 5.49 -2.90 9.68
CA THR A 153 5.16 -4.32 9.77
C THR A 153 4.34 -4.70 11.01
N ASP A 154 3.89 -5.97 11.10
CA ASP A 154 3.13 -6.55 12.23
C ASP A 154 3.80 -6.39 13.60
N TYR A 155 5.11 -6.14 13.64
CA TYR A 155 5.88 -5.98 14.89
C TYR A 155 6.26 -4.53 15.20
N ASN A 156 5.59 -3.56 14.58
CA ASN A 156 5.95 -2.14 14.66
C ASN A 156 7.40 -1.84 14.24
N THR A 157 8.01 -2.74 13.46
CA THR A 157 9.33 -2.50 12.88
C THR A 157 9.16 -1.77 11.55
N ILE A 158 10.14 -0.93 11.23
CA ILE A 158 10.29 -0.35 9.91
C ILE A 158 11.34 -1.17 9.16
N ALA A 159 11.04 -1.54 7.92
CA ALA A 159 12.00 -2.19 7.03
C ALA A 159 12.23 -1.33 5.79
N ARG A 160 13.46 -1.37 5.27
CA ARG A 160 13.84 -0.71 4.02
C ARG A 160 14.15 -1.77 2.98
N VAL A 161 13.47 -1.72 1.84
CA VAL A 161 13.67 -2.66 0.75
C VAL A 161 14.24 -1.91 -0.44
N GLN A 162 15.46 -2.25 -0.82
CA GLN A 162 16.08 -1.74 -2.03
C GLN A 162 15.48 -2.48 -3.22
N VAL A 163 14.64 -1.78 -3.98
CA VAL A 163 13.82 -2.42 -5.01
C VAL A 163 14.68 -2.94 -6.17
N ASP A 164 15.74 -2.22 -6.52
CA ASP A 164 16.65 -2.59 -7.63
C ASP A 164 17.45 -3.87 -7.33
N THR A 165 17.88 -4.06 -6.08
CA THR A 165 18.68 -5.20 -5.66
C THR A 165 17.82 -6.36 -5.15
N GLY A 166 16.52 -6.13 -4.90
CA GLY A 166 15.62 -7.14 -4.32
C GLY A 166 16.01 -7.56 -2.91
N THR A 167 16.89 -6.81 -2.25
CA THR A 167 17.37 -7.12 -0.90
C THR A 167 16.54 -6.34 0.11
N ILE A 168 15.92 -7.07 1.05
CA ILE A 168 15.30 -6.46 2.23
C ILE A 168 16.40 -6.23 3.26
N THR A 169 16.58 -4.98 3.67
CA THR A 169 17.44 -4.62 4.81
C THR A 169 16.55 -4.10 5.92
N PHE A 170 16.50 -4.82 7.03
CA PHE A 170 15.83 -4.34 8.24
C PHE A 170 16.77 -3.37 8.94
N ASP A 171 16.54 -2.08 8.73
CA ASP A 171 17.27 -1.04 9.44
C ASP A 171 16.47 -0.64 10.68
N THR A 172 16.90 -1.14 11.83
CA THR A 172 16.35 -0.78 13.14
C THR A 172 17.08 0.40 13.78
N SER A 173 18.15 0.92 13.14
CA SER A 173 19.07 1.87 13.75
C SER A 173 18.59 3.32 13.72
N ASP A 174 17.65 3.66 12.82
CA ASP A 174 17.23 5.04 12.57
C ASP A 174 15.87 5.45 13.17
N PHE A 175 15.17 4.59 13.93
CA PHE A 175 13.86 4.94 14.52
C PHE A 175 13.81 4.89 16.05
N LEU A 176 13.60 6.09 16.63
CA LEU A 176 13.22 6.33 18.02
C LEU A 176 11.79 5.85 18.28
N LEU A 177 11.57 4.53 18.39
CA LEU A 177 10.41 3.96 19.09
C LEU A 177 10.90 2.79 19.96
N ASN A 178 11.15 3.14 21.23
CA ASN A 178 11.48 2.34 22.42
C ASN A 178 12.06 0.90 22.20
N PRO A 179 13.36 0.67 22.47
CA PRO A 179 14.02 -0.63 22.29
C PRO A 179 13.69 -1.71 23.34
N GLU A 180 12.74 -1.50 24.26
CA GLU A 180 12.48 -2.42 25.36
C GLU A 180 11.67 -3.69 25.00
N ILE A 181 11.41 -3.97 23.73
CA ILE A 181 10.68 -5.18 23.31
C ILE A 181 11.45 -5.96 22.25
N PHE A 182 12.70 -6.36 22.52
CA PHE A 182 13.34 -7.45 21.79
C PHE A 182 14.32 -8.21 22.70
N GLU A 183 13.79 -9.12 23.53
CA GLU A 183 14.53 -10.34 23.85
C GLU A 183 14.12 -11.41 22.81
N ASP A 184 15.12 -12.03 22.20
CA ASP A 184 15.07 -13.15 21.27
C ASP A 184 14.34 -12.93 19.93
N ASN A 185 15.10 -12.53 18.90
CA ASN A 185 15.12 -13.26 17.64
C ASN A 185 16.39 -12.96 16.84
N GLN A 186 17.14 -14.02 16.54
CA GLN A 186 18.41 -13.96 15.83
C GLN A 186 18.22 -13.40 14.41
N SER A 187 19.06 -12.42 14.06
CA SER A 187 19.25 -11.98 12.68
C SER A 187 19.73 -13.15 11.82
N VAL A 188 18.91 -13.64 10.91
CA VAL A 188 19.36 -14.55 9.85
C VAL A 188 19.89 -13.69 8.70
N LEU A 189 21.18 -13.39 8.74
CA LEU A 189 21.91 -12.94 7.55
C LEU A 189 22.11 -14.16 6.65
N LEU A 190 21.28 -14.32 5.62
CA LEU A 190 21.59 -15.28 4.56
C LEU A 190 22.75 -14.72 3.73
N SER A 191 23.97 -15.21 4.03
CA SER A 191 25.16 -14.88 3.25
C SER A 191 25.08 -15.50 1.85
N SER A 192 25.55 -14.77 0.85
CA SER A 192 25.51 -15.08 -0.59
C SER A 192 26.33 -16.31 -1.04
N SER A 193 26.77 -17.18 -0.13
CA SER A 193 27.58 -18.37 -0.44
C SER A 193 26.79 -19.67 -0.66
N GLU A 194 25.46 -19.69 -0.48
CA GLU A 194 24.68 -20.94 -0.59
C GLU A 194 23.95 -21.14 -1.93
N LEU A 195 24.15 -20.27 -2.92
CA LEU A 195 23.53 -20.38 -4.26
C LEU A 195 24.39 -21.06 -5.34
N ARG A 196 25.44 -21.82 -4.95
CA ARG A 196 26.16 -22.71 -5.88
C ARG A 196 26.55 -24.03 -5.23
N ARG A 197 25.63 -25.00 -5.27
CA ARG A 197 25.93 -26.43 -5.50
C ARG A 197 24.80 -27.08 -6.28
#